data_AF-A0A661P6P6-F1
#
_entry.id   AF-A0A661P6P6-F1
#
_cell.length_a   1.000
_cell.length_b   1.000
_cell.length_c   1.000
_cell.angle_alpha   90.00
_cell.angle_beta   90.00
_cell.angle_gamma   90.00
#
_symmetry.space_group_name_H-M   'P 1'
#
loop_
_entity.id
_entity.type
_entity.pdbx_description
1 polymer ?
#
loop_
_entity_poly.entity_id
_entity_poly.type
_entity_poly.pdbx_seq_one_letter_code
_entity_poly.pdbx_strand_id
1 'polypeptide(L)'
;MSVRVGRIVRHEDVHGVSGTGDHLADVFEASDGTTIVRWLGKDGSTNVYQGVKNVTNVHGHGGKTEIEWLWEQEADIDPMEAVFDKKIVEAGGSTGATAAQEDEEAEAIAEELAEEAAETVERVAEKVVVKLAKKTAERVAEKAAENAKVVDENPEE
;
A
#
# COMPACT_ATOMS: atom_id res chain seq x y z
N MET A 1 16.49 2.48 -15.61
CA MET A 1 16.83 3.54 -14.63
C MET A 1 15.60 4.38 -14.38
N SER A 2 15.34 4.84 -13.15
CA SER A 2 14.25 5.79 -12.87
C SER A 2 14.82 7.16 -12.48
N VAL A 3 14.08 8.21 -12.83
CA VAL A 3 14.42 9.58 -12.43
C VAL A 3 13.14 10.40 -12.27
N ARG A 4 13.12 11.25 -11.24
CA ARG A 4 12.07 12.25 -11.05
C ARG A 4 12.63 13.64 -11.22
N VAL A 5 11.85 14.50 -11.85
CA VAL A 5 12.17 15.91 -12.03
C VAL A 5 11.07 16.75 -11.42
N GLY A 6 11.44 17.69 -10.57
CA GLY A 6 10.52 18.57 -9.87
C GLY A 6 11.06 19.98 -9.74
N ARG A 7 10.26 20.84 -9.12
CA ARG A 7 10.63 22.20 -8.75
C ARG A 7 10.36 22.47 -7.27
N ILE A 8 11.10 23.40 -6.69
CA ILE A 8 10.81 23.90 -5.34
C ILE A 8 9.87 25.10 -5.42
N VAL A 9 8.74 24.98 -4.72
CA VAL A 9 7.76 26.03 -4.45
C VAL A 9 7.94 26.51 -3.01
N ARG A 10 7.92 27.82 -2.77
CA ARG A 10 7.95 28.40 -1.43
C ARG A 10 6.85 29.43 -1.24
N HIS A 11 5.94 29.09 -0.34
CA HIS A 11 4.78 29.90 0.03
C HIS A 11 5.15 31.00 1.03
N GLU A 12 6.12 30.75 1.90
CA GLU A 12 6.53 31.69 2.95
C GLU A 12 8.05 31.62 3.19
N ASP A 13 8.69 32.79 3.22
CA ASP A 13 10.11 32.94 3.57
C ASP A 13 10.26 33.31 5.05
N VAL A 14 10.53 32.29 5.88
CA VAL A 14 10.61 32.42 7.34
C VAL A 14 11.78 33.30 7.80
N HIS A 15 12.83 33.41 6.98
CA HIS A 15 14.06 34.12 7.35
C HIS A 15 14.22 35.47 6.64
N GLY A 16 13.41 35.74 5.60
CA GLY A 16 13.48 36.96 4.82
C GLY A 16 14.75 37.09 3.96
N VAL A 17 15.42 35.96 3.68
CA VAL A 17 16.69 35.91 2.93
C VAL A 17 16.47 35.34 1.53
N SER A 18 15.64 34.30 1.41
CA SER A 18 15.58 33.43 0.23
C SER A 18 14.45 33.78 -0.73
N GLY A 19 13.49 34.59 -0.30
CA GLY A 19 12.29 34.96 -1.04
C GLY A 19 11.26 33.83 -1.15
N THR A 20 10.11 34.16 -1.75
CA THR A 20 9.01 33.23 -2.09
C THR A 20 8.87 33.08 -3.60
N GLY A 21 8.15 32.05 -4.05
CA GLY A 21 7.85 31.86 -5.46
C GLY A 21 7.58 30.41 -5.85
N ASP A 22 7.01 30.24 -7.05
CA ASP A 22 6.57 28.95 -7.58
C ASP A 22 7.68 28.12 -8.24
N HIS A 23 8.86 28.71 -8.45
CA HIS A 23 10.00 28.02 -9.07
C HIS A 23 11.32 28.61 -8.60
N LEU A 24 11.77 28.16 -7.43
CA LEU A 24 13.02 28.64 -6.81
C LEU A 24 14.22 27.72 -7.09
N ALA A 25 13.95 26.45 -7.38
CA ALA A 25 14.98 25.47 -7.70
C ALA A 25 14.43 24.37 -8.61
N ASP A 26 15.32 23.76 -9.38
CA ASP A 26 15.08 22.47 -10.04
C ASP A 26 15.52 21.32 -9.11
N VAL A 27 14.77 20.23 -9.11
CA VAL A 27 15.03 19.02 -8.30
C VAL A 27 15.12 17.82 -9.22
N PHE A 28 16.17 17.01 -9.05
CA PHE A 28 16.36 15.75 -9.75
C PHE A 28 16.58 14.65 -8.72
N GLU A 29 15.83 13.58 -8.77
CA GLU A 29 16.02 12.42 -7.91
C GLU A 29 16.29 11.18 -8.75
N ALA A 30 17.44 10.57 -8.56
CA ALA A 30 17.84 9.35 -9.24
C ALA A 30 17.24 8.10 -8.56
N SER A 31 17.30 6.96 -9.24
CA SER A 31 16.76 5.68 -8.78
C SER A 31 17.29 5.19 -7.43
N ASP A 32 18.50 5.60 -7.03
CA ASP A 32 19.09 5.28 -5.73
C ASP A 32 18.63 6.23 -4.61
N GLY A 33 17.74 7.18 -4.91
CA GLY A 33 17.28 8.24 -4.02
C GLY A 33 18.19 9.47 -3.99
N THR A 34 19.37 9.43 -4.60
CA THR A 34 20.27 10.59 -4.65
C THR A 34 19.54 11.78 -5.27
N THR A 35 19.44 12.87 -4.52
CA THR A 35 18.66 14.05 -4.91
C THR A 35 19.56 15.25 -5.12
N ILE A 36 19.47 15.85 -6.30
CA ILE A 36 20.19 17.07 -6.67
C ILE A 36 19.20 18.23 -6.68
N VAL A 37 19.57 19.33 -6.03
CA VAL A 37 18.79 20.57 -6.05
C VAL A 37 19.64 21.67 -6.67
N ARG A 38 19.13 22.28 -7.75
CA ARG A 38 19.73 23.44 -8.39
C ARG A 38 18.92 24.67 -8.04
N TRP A 39 19.41 25.46 -7.08
CA TRP A 39 18.83 26.76 -6.75
C TRP A 39 19.05 27.76 -7.89
N LEU A 40 17.97 28.43 -8.27
CA LEU A 40 17.95 29.41 -9.34
C LEU A 40 18.13 30.83 -8.76
N GLY A 41 18.42 31.79 -9.63
CA GLY A 41 18.60 33.19 -9.26
C GLY A 41 20.06 33.66 -9.22
N LYS A 42 20.25 34.89 -8.72
CA LYS A 42 21.53 35.63 -8.78
C LYS A 42 22.67 34.89 -8.09
N ASP A 43 22.38 34.29 -6.94
CA ASP A 43 23.35 33.56 -6.11
C ASP A 43 23.07 32.04 -6.14
N GLY A 44 22.64 31.54 -7.30
CA GLY A 44 22.24 30.14 -7.49
C GLY A 44 23.36 29.14 -7.16
N SER A 45 22.98 28.01 -6.58
CA SER A 45 23.90 26.97 -6.11
C SER A 45 23.38 25.58 -6.46
N THR A 46 24.27 24.59 -6.45
CA THR A 46 23.89 23.18 -6.64
C THR A 46 24.24 22.39 -5.40
N ASN A 47 23.27 21.68 -4.84
CA ASN A 47 23.46 20.81 -3.70
C ASN A 47 23.09 19.37 -4.07
N VAL A 48 23.78 18.42 -3.45
CA VAL A 48 23.51 16.99 -3.59
C VAL A 48 23.20 16.42 -2.21
N TYR A 49 22.14 15.63 -2.14
CA TYR A 49 21.62 15.00 -0.93
C TYR A 49 21.49 13.50 -1.16
N GLN A 50 21.57 12.73 -0.07
CA GLN A 50 21.35 11.27 -0.12
C GLN A 50 19.89 10.87 -0.41
N GLY A 51 18.95 11.82 -0.36
CA GLY A 51 17.52 11.52 -0.41
C GLY A 51 16.66 12.77 -0.41
N VAL A 52 15.49 12.72 -1.04
CA VAL A 52 14.53 13.84 -1.06
C VAL A 52 14.09 14.23 0.35
N LYS A 53 14.00 13.28 1.28
CA LYS A 53 13.70 13.55 2.69
C LYS A 53 14.71 14.52 3.33
N ASN A 54 15.98 14.45 2.95
CA ASN A 54 16.99 15.39 3.46
C ASN A 54 16.73 16.80 2.93
N VAL A 55 16.31 16.92 1.66
CA VAL A 55 15.89 18.21 1.08
C VAL A 55 14.72 18.77 1.85
N THR A 56 13.65 17.99 2.07
CA THR A 56 12.46 18.44 2.80
C THR A 56 12.76 18.78 4.25
N ASN A 57 13.63 18.03 4.93
CA ASN A 57 13.99 18.31 6.32
C ASN A 57 14.77 19.62 6.47
N VAL A 58 15.69 19.91 5.53
CA VAL A 58 16.52 21.12 5.58
C VAL A 58 15.75 22.34 5.08
N HIS A 59 14.99 22.19 3.99
CA HIS A 59 14.41 23.31 3.26
C HIS A 59 12.90 23.42 3.36
N GLY A 60 12.19 22.41 3.87
CA GLY A 60 10.72 22.35 3.86
C GLY A 60 10.04 23.32 4.82
N HIS A 61 10.75 23.78 5.86
CA HIS A 61 10.27 24.77 6.84
C HIS A 61 8.85 24.50 7.37
N GLY A 62 8.53 23.23 7.66
CA GLY A 62 7.22 22.81 8.15
C GLY A 62 6.10 22.90 7.11
N GLY A 63 6.42 22.68 5.82
CA GLY A 63 5.46 22.70 4.72
C GLY A 63 5.33 24.06 4.02
N LYS A 64 6.09 25.08 4.47
CA LYS A 64 6.15 26.39 3.81
C LYS A 64 6.92 26.35 2.49
N THR A 65 7.71 25.31 2.31
CA THR A 65 8.43 25.01 1.07
C THR A 65 8.18 23.55 0.73
N GLU A 66 7.87 23.28 -0.52
CA GLU A 66 7.56 21.93 -1.00
C GLU A 66 8.21 21.67 -2.36
N ILE A 67 8.29 20.38 -2.70
CA ILE A 67 8.75 19.93 -4.01
C ILE A 67 7.51 19.52 -4.79
N GLU A 68 7.30 20.18 -5.93
CA GLU A 68 6.28 19.79 -6.90
C GLU A 68 6.94 18.96 -7.99
N TRP A 69 6.55 17.68 -8.10
CA TRP A 69 7.05 16.78 -9.13
C TRP A 69 6.34 17.05 -10.46
N LEU A 70 7.13 17.28 -11.50
CA LEU A 70 6.64 17.66 -12.83
C LEU A 70 6.70 16.50 -13.81
N TRP A 71 7.66 15.59 -13.60
CA TRP A 71 7.86 14.44 -14.46
C TRP A 71 8.54 13.30 -13.71
N GLU A 72 8.17 12.08 -14.06
CA GLU A 72 8.73 10.84 -13.53
C GLU A 72 8.94 9.87 -14.69
N GLN A 73 10.16 9.35 -14.81
CA GLN A 73 10.46 8.18 -15.63
C GLN A 73 10.46 6.97 -14.72
N GLU A 74 9.61 6.00 -15.07
CA GLU A 74 9.65 4.68 -14.44
C GLU A 74 10.96 3.96 -14.73
N ALA A 75 11.31 3.03 -13.86
CA ALA A 75 12.56 2.30 -13.98
C ALA A 75 12.59 1.52 -15.30
N ASP A 76 13.51 1.85 -16.21
CA ASP A 76 13.82 0.90 -17.28
C ASP A 76 14.26 -0.43 -16.66
N ILE A 77 13.88 -1.54 -17.30
CA ILE A 77 14.40 -2.89 -17.02
C ILE A 77 15.92 -2.80 -16.90
N ASP A 78 16.50 -3.37 -15.85
CA ASP A 78 17.94 -3.30 -15.61
C ASP A 78 18.67 -3.85 -16.86
N PRO A 79 19.55 -3.08 -17.52
CA PRO A 79 20.30 -3.59 -18.65
C PRO A 79 21.16 -4.81 -18.29
N MET A 80 21.50 -5.03 -17.00
CA MET A 80 22.13 -6.27 -16.55
C MET A 80 21.16 -7.45 -16.45
N GLU A 81 19.90 -7.24 -16.05
CA GLU A 81 18.86 -8.28 -16.16
C GLU A 81 18.68 -8.71 -17.63
N ALA A 82 18.59 -7.75 -18.55
CA ALA A 82 18.49 -8.05 -19.97
C ALA A 82 19.70 -8.84 -20.52
N VAL A 83 20.89 -8.65 -19.95
CA VAL A 83 22.11 -9.40 -20.33
C VAL A 83 22.13 -10.79 -19.69
N PHE A 84 21.67 -10.95 -18.45
CA PHE A 84 21.51 -12.26 -17.81
C PHE A 84 20.48 -13.10 -18.55
N ASP A 85 19.35 -12.49 -18.92
CA ASP A 85 18.33 -13.16 -19.69
C ASP A 85 18.88 -13.64 -21.04
N LYS A 86 19.57 -12.75 -21.76
CA LYS A 86 20.20 -13.16 -23.02
C LYS A 86 21.18 -14.33 -22.85
N LYS A 87 22.02 -14.32 -21.81
CA LYS A 87 22.99 -15.39 -21.54
C LYS A 87 22.35 -16.71 -21.13
N ILE A 88 21.27 -16.66 -20.34
CA ILE A 88 20.54 -17.86 -19.92
C ILE A 88 19.82 -18.46 -21.13
N VAL A 89 19.16 -17.66 -21.97
CA VAL A 89 18.53 -18.12 -23.23
C VAL A 89 19.56 -18.75 -24.18
N GLU A 90 20.71 -18.10 -24.38
CA GLU A 90 21.78 -18.61 -25.23
C GLU A 90 22.42 -19.90 -24.67
N ALA A 91 22.40 -20.08 -23.35
CA ALA A 91 22.85 -21.30 -22.67
C ALA A 91 21.79 -22.42 -22.63
N GLY A 92 20.62 -22.21 -23.25
CA GLY A 92 19.50 -23.17 -23.25
C GLY A 92 18.67 -23.18 -21.97
N GLY A 93 18.87 -22.21 -21.08
CA GLY A 93 17.98 -21.93 -19.95
C GLY A 93 16.80 -21.06 -20.36
N SER A 94 15.68 -21.18 -19.64
CA SER A 94 14.53 -20.29 -19.79
C SER A 94 14.72 -19.03 -18.96
N THR A 95 14.31 -17.88 -19.48
CA THR A 95 14.39 -16.59 -18.76
C THR A 95 13.04 -15.94 -18.73
N GLY A 96 12.58 -15.62 -17.51
CA GLY A 96 11.66 -14.51 -17.26
C GLY A 96 10.24 -14.62 -17.80
N ALA A 97 9.94 -15.48 -18.77
CA ALA A 97 8.56 -15.80 -19.15
C ALA A 97 7.78 -16.36 -17.95
N THR A 98 8.49 -16.91 -16.96
CA THR A 98 7.87 -17.38 -15.72
C THR A 98 7.42 -16.24 -14.81
N ALA A 99 8.01 -15.03 -14.77
CA ALA A 99 7.54 -14.01 -13.81
C ALA A 99 6.14 -13.47 -14.14
N ALA A 100 5.87 -13.18 -15.43
CA ALA A 100 4.53 -12.73 -15.86
C ALA A 100 3.50 -13.89 -15.87
N GLN A 101 3.93 -15.13 -16.16
CA GLN A 101 3.07 -16.31 -16.07
C GLN A 101 2.84 -16.75 -14.62
N GLU A 102 3.81 -16.55 -13.71
CA GLU A 102 3.71 -16.81 -12.28
C GLU A 102 2.73 -15.84 -11.62
N ASP A 103 2.68 -14.57 -12.07
CA ASP A 103 1.68 -13.61 -11.58
C ASP A 103 0.26 -13.95 -12.06
N GLU A 104 0.06 -14.34 -13.32
CA GLU A 104 -1.25 -14.74 -13.85
C GLU A 104 -1.73 -16.09 -13.28
N GLU A 105 -0.83 -17.07 -13.12
CA GLU A 105 -1.15 -18.34 -12.44
C GLU A 105 -1.38 -18.15 -10.93
N ALA A 106 -0.63 -17.27 -10.27
CA ALA A 106 -0.85 -16.96 -8.86
C ALA A 106 -2.17 -16.23 -8.62
N GLU A 107 -2.57 -15.32 -9.52
CA GLU A 107 -3.86 -14.63 -9.45
C GLU A 107 -5.02 -15.62 -9.66
N ALA A 108 -4.91 -16.53 -10.64
CA ALA A 108 -5.90 -17.58 -10.88
C ALA A 108 -6.04 -18.55 -9.68
N ILE A 109 -4.92 -18.96 -9.07
CA ILE A 109 -4.93 -19.82 -7.87
C ILE A 109 -5.52 -19.06 -6.68
N ALA A 110 -5.24 -17.77 -6.53
CA ALA A 110 -5.80 -16.95 -5.45
C ALA A 110 -7.32 -16.78 -5.60
N GLU A 111 -7.83 -16.63 -6.82
CA GLU A 111 -9.26 -16.53 -7.09
C GLU A 111 -9.99 -17.86 -6.81
N GLU A 112 -9.44 -19.00 -7.26
CA GLU A 112 -9.98 -20.33 -6.98
C GLU A 112 -10.01 -20.63 -5.47
N LEU A 113 -8.93 -20.30 -4.76
CA LEU A 113 -8.84 -20.50 -3.30
C LEU A 113 -9.83 -19.61 -2.54
N ALA A 114 -10.08 -18.38 -3.03
CA ALA A 114 -11.05 -17.47 -2.45
C ALA A 114 -12.50 -17.98 -2.62
N GLU A 115 -12.81 -18.58 -3.77
CA GLU A 115 -14.13 -19.19 -4.03
C GLU A 115 -14.36 -20.42 -3.14
N GLU A 116 -13.37 -21.33 -3.02
CA GLU A 116 -13.46 -22.50 -2.12
C GLU A 116 -13.59 -22.09 -0.64
N ALA A 117 -12.88 -21.03 -0.23
CA ALA A 117 -12.99 -20.49 1.11
C ALA A 117 -14.39 -19.92 1.38
N ALA A 118 -15.00 -19.23 0.42
CA ALA A 118 -16.35 -18.68 0.55
C ALA A 118 -17.40 -19.79 0.73
N GLU A 119 -17.35 -20.85 -0.10
CA GLU A 119 -18.28 -21.98 0.01
C GLU A 119 -18.13 -22.71 1.36
N THR A 120 -16.89 -22.86 1.84
CA THR A 120 -16.63 -23.47 3.14
C THR A 120 -17.19 -22.64 4.29
N VAL A 121 -17.05 -21.32 4.24
CA VAL A 121 -17.60 -20.40 5.26
C VAL A 121 -19.12 -20.46 5.28
N GLU A 122 -19.79 -20.47 4.13
CA GLU A 122 -21.24 -20.57 4.03
C GLU A 122 -21.76 -21.88 4.63
N ARG A 123 -21.15 -23.01 4.27
CA ARG A 123 -21.49 -24.33 4.83
C ARG A 123 -21.29 -24.42 6.34
N VAL A 124 -20.26 -23.74 6.88
CA VAL A 124 -20.02 -23.68 8.33
C VAL A 124 -21.03 -22.75 9.00
N ALA A 125 -21.38 -21.62 8.39
CA ALA A 125 -22.37 -20.68 8.90
C ALA A 125 -23.74 -21.36 9.06
N GLU A 126 -24.21 -22.11 8.05
CA GLU A 126 -25.48 -22.85 8.14
C GLU A 126 -25.50 -23.84 9.30
N LYS A 127 -24.42 -24.63 9.46
CA LYS A 127 -24.30 -25.60 10.56
C LYS A 127 -24.31 -24.92 11.93
N VAL A 128 -23.70 -23.74 12.05
CA VAL A 128 -23.69 -22.96 13.30
C VAL A 128 -25.09 -22.40 13.60
N VAL A 129 -25.81 -21.88 12.60
CA VAL A 129 -27.19 -21.38 12.75
C VAL A 129 -28.11 -22.49 13.21
N VAL A 130 -28.07 -23.67 12.58
CA VAL A 130 -28.89 -24.83 12.98
C VAL A 130 -28.58 -25.26 14.42
N LYS A 131 -27.30 -25.29 14.80
CA LYS A 131 -26.88 -25.67 16.16
C LYS A 131 -27.36 -24.67 17.21
N LEU A 132 -27.32 -23.37 16.91
CA LEU A 132 -27.83 -22.30 17.78
C LEU A 132 -29.35 -22.35 17.90
N ALA A 133 -30.08 -22.59 16.80
CA ALA A 133 -31.53 -22.75 16.81
C ALA A 133 -31.96 -23.92 17.70
N LYS A 134 -31.30 -25.08 17.57
CA LYS A 134 -31.58 -26.26 18.41
C LYS A 134 -31.32 -25.98 19.88
N LYS A 135 -30.16 -25.38 20.22
CA LYS A 135 -29.81 -25.01 21.60
C LYS A 135 -30.78 -24.00 22.20
N THR A 136 -31.32 -23.10 21.38
CA THR A 136 -32.32 -22.12 21.81
C THR A 136 -33.67 -22.79 22.09
N ALA A 137 -34.10 -23.71 21.22
CA ALA A 137 -35.33 -24.48 21.42
C ALA A 137 -35.26 -25.36 22.69
N GLU A 138 -34.13 -26.02 22.94
CA GLU A 138 -33.90 -26.81 24.16
C GLU A 138 -34.01 -25.94 25.42
N ARG A 139 -33.40 -24.73 25.42
CA ARG A 139 -33.51 -23.77 26.53
C ARG A 139 -34.93 -23.25 26.75
N VAL A 140 -35.68 -23.01 25.68
CA VAL A 140 -37.08 -22.58 25.79
C VAL A 140 -37.94 -23.69 26.38
N ALA A 141 -37.73 -24.94 25.95
CA ALA A 141 -38.44 -26.10 26.49
C ALA A 141 -38.12 -26.34 27.98
N GLU A 142 -36.85 -26.22 28.37
CA GLU A 142 -36.41 -26.34 29.77
C GLU A 142 -37.07 -25.25 30.65
N LYS A 143 -37.05 -23.99 30.19
CA LYS A 143 -37.66 -22.87 30.91
C LYS A 143 -39.18 -22.95 30.98
N ALA A 144 -39.84 -23.49 29.95
CA ALA A 144 -41.28 -23.74 29.96
C ALA A 144 -41.64 -24.85 30.96
N ALA A 145 -40.84 -25.92 31.04
CA ALA A 145 -41.02 -26.99 32.01
C ALA A 145 -40.75 -26.52 33.45
N GLU A 146 -39.79 -25.62 33.66
CA GLU A 146 -39.53 -24.97 34.95
C GLU A 146 -40.69 -24.06 35.37
N ASN A 147 -41.18 -23.20 34.47
CA ASN A 147 -42.34 -22.34 34.74
C ASN A 147 -43.63 -23.14 35.02
N ALA A 148 -43.85 -24.26 34.32
CA ALA A 148 -45.01 -25.12 34.56
C ALA A 148 -45.00 -25.73 35.98
N LYS A 149 -43.83 -26.03 36.54
CA LYS A 149 -43.69 -26.48 37.93
C LYS A 149 -43.97 -25.37 38.95
N VAL A 150 -43.61 -24.13 38.63
CA VAL A 150 -43.90 -22.96 39.50
C VAL A 150 -45.40 -22.63 39.53
N VAL A 151 -46.13 -22.88 38.45
CA VAL A 151 -47.60 -22.67 38.38
C VAL A 151 -48.38 -23.75 39.14
N ASP A 152 -47.87 -24.99 39.21
CA ASP A 152 -48.49 -26.09 39.95
C ASP A 152 -48.32 -25.95 41.49
N GLU A 153 -47.35 -25.14 41.94
CA GLU A 153 -47.09 -24.86 43.37
C GLU A 153 -47.86 -23.64 43.92
N ASN A 154 -48.68 -22.94 43.12
CA ASN A 154 -49.53 -21.85 43.61
C ASN A 154 -50.95 -21.89 43.01
N PRO A 155 -51.85 -22.78 43.51
CA PRO A 155 -53.25 -22.77 43.15
C PRO A 155 -54.01 -21.74 44.02
N GLU A 156 -54.37 -20.62 43.40
CA GLU A 156 -55.44 -19.65 43.73
C GLU A 156 -55.46 -18.96 45.12
N GLU A 157 -55.58 -17.62 45.11
CA GLU A 157 -56.49 -16.89 46.01
C GLU A 157 -57.82 -16.68 45.30
#